data_AF-A0A3D4QX43-F1
#
_entry.id   AF-A0A3D4QX43-F1
#
_cell.length_a   1.000
_cell.length_b   1.000
_cell.length_c   1.000
_cell.angle_alpha   90.00
_cell.angle_beta   90.00
_cell.angle_gamma   90.00
#
_symmetry.space_group_name_H-M   'P 1'
#
loop_
_entity.id
_entity.type
_entity.pdbx_description
1 polymer ?
#
loop_
_entity_poly.entity_id
_entity_poly.type
_entity_poly.pdbx_seq_one_letter_code
_entity_poly.pdbx_strand_id
1 'polypeptide(L)'
;MKYKTYWVILLNPISLSVYYLWLRILYRLLNYGGVRQRAPILLALSIAGILWISIWTIHCFSQRKQHVNNTDKAVPSEKRQSGWIRIILMIEVVIVIGMTGLYCYQIVQIAQPFTGKLGNFIWEEQNSRKIPLIHNNFSKDGLDGILSDLDDNLSLPEELYVVNYVTVTYEKDGSITGIYAFFYGTHEDGDTKTYLVDFDSSKSKKMTVWLDGNANATFQRADKLELMNMTITQREDGTYQAKWIHDEALLKSEIAEPENHKSGDLITDETGGLHFYLDANTEYTLMVIDAAAGSRAYAFSSNSVYNDDPFNGSIGVAEDMYFGDAMHGWIILNNASGDNPRTYITQDGGKTFTLGQSPAG
;
A
#
# COMPACT_ATOMS: atom_id res chain seq x y z
N MET A 1 -52.58 -25.87 -6.94
CA MET A 1 -51.22 -26.37 -7.32
C MET A 1 -50.50 -27.02 -6.13
N LYS A 2 -49.89 -28.20 -6.27
CA LYS A 2 -49.10 -28.84 -5.17
C LYS A 2 -47.83 -28.00 -4.90
N TYR A 3 -47.43 -27.82 -3.64
CA TYR A 3 -46.22 -27.07 -3.20
C TYR A 3 -44.95 -27.43 -4.01
N LYS A 4 -44.85 -28.68 -4.47
CA LYS A 4 -43.71 -29.17 -5.25
C LYS A 4 -43.69 -28.66 -6.69
N THR A 5 -44.85 -28.42 -7.29
CA THR A 5 -44.96 -27.84 -8.65
C THR A 5 -44.63 -26.35 -8.65
N TYR A 6 -44.83 -25.66 -7.52
CA TYR A 6 -44.43 -24.25 -7.34
C TYR A 6 -42.93 -24.06 -7.48
N TRP A 7 -42.14 -24.87 -6.77
CA TRP A 7 -40.68 -24.74 -6.79
C TRP A 7 -40.05 -25.07 -8.14
N VAL A 8 -40.61 -26.00 -8.92
CA VAL A 8 -40.12 -26.34 -10.28
C VAL A 8 -40.45 -25.26 -11.30
N ILE A 9 -41.51 -24.47 -11.07
CA ILE A 9 -41.82 -23.32 -11.93
C ILE A 9 -40.96 -22.12 -11.54
N LEU A 10 -40.71 -21.97 -10.24
CA LEU A 10 -39.90 -20.89 -9.67
C LEU A 10 -38.41 -21.05 -10.02
N LEU A 11 -37.85 -22.23 -9.74
CA LEU A 11 -36.52 -22.67 -10.15
C LEU A 11 -36.69 -23.43 -11.45
N ASN A 12 -36.53 -22.72 -12.55
CA ASN A 12 -36.50 -23.28 -13.88
C ASN A 12 -35.19 -22.89 -14.58
N PRO A 13 -34.79 -23.55 -15.69
CA PRO A 13 -33.55 -23.26 -16.40
C PRO A 13 -33.39 -21.79 -16.86
N ILE A 14 -34.50 -21.11 -17.16
CA ILE A 14 -34.51 -19.70 -17.56
C ILE A 14 -34.17 -18.81 -16.35
N SER A 15 -34.80 -19.06 -15.20
CA SER A 15 -34.54 -18.35 -13.95
C SER A 15 -33.10 -18.54 -13.47
N LEU A 16 -32.54 -19.73 -13.64
CA LEU A 16 -31.14 -20.03 -13.34
C LEU A 16 -30.19 -19.29 -14.26
N SER A 17 -30.49 -19.23 -15.55
CA SER A 17 -29.73 -18.45 -16.54
C SER A 17 -29.73 -16.95 -16.19
N VAL A 18 -30.89 -16.41 -15.81
CA VAL A 18 -31.04 -15.01 -15.39
C VAL A 18 -30.26 -14.75 -14.10
N TYR A 19 -30.35 -15.65 -13.12
CA TYR A 19 -29.60 -15.55 -11.86
C TYR A 19 -28.09 -15.61 -12.07
N TYR A 20 -27.61 -16.51 -12.93
CA TYR A 20 -26.19 -16.58 -13.32
C TYR A 20 -25.72 -15.28 -13.99
N LEU A 21 -26.51 -14.74 -14.93
CA LEU A 21 -26.20 -13.46 -15.55
C LEU A 21 -26.14 -12.32 -14.52
N TRP A 22 -27.07 -12.31 -13.56
CA TRP A 22 -27.05 -11.35 -12.46
C TRP A 22 -25.77 -11.45 -11.63
N LEU A 23 -25.39 -12.66 -11.19
CA LEU A 23 -24.14 -12.88 -10.44
C LEU A 23 -22.90 -12.44 -11.23
N ARG A 24 -22.86 -12.76 -12.52
CA ARG A 24 -21.75 -12.37 -13.42
C ARG A 24 -21.65 -10.86 -13.58
N ILE A 25 -22.77 -10.16 -13.73
CA ILE A 25 -22.79 -8.69 -13.85
C ILE A 25 -22.40 -8.05 -12.51
N LEU A 26 -22.89 -8.59 -11.39
CA LEU A 26 -22.52 -8.15 -10.04
C LEU A 26 -21.01 -8.30 -9.81
N TYR A 27 -20.46 -9.48 -10.06
CA TYR A 27 -19.02 -9.74 -9.96
C TYR A 27 -18.21 -8.75 -10.81
N ARG A 28 -18.62 -8.51 -12.06
CA ARG A 28 -17.94 -7.54 -12.93
C ARG A 28 -18.03 -6.12 -12.40
N LEU A 29 -19.19 -5.72 -11.86
CA LEU A 29 -19.37 -4.40 -11.24
C LEU A 29 -18.42 -4.24 -10.04
N LEU A 30 -18.33 -5.24 -9.18
CA LEU A 30 -17.46 -5.19 -7.99
C LEU A 30 -15.97 -5.21 -8.35
N ASN A 31 -15.58 -5.99 -9.37
CA ASN A 31 -14.18 -6.09 -9.79
C ASN A 31 -13.71 -4.88 -10.61
N TYR A 32 -14.44 -4.53 -11.68
CA TYR A 32 -13.99 -3.53 -12.66
C TYR A 32 -14.75 -2.19 -12.56
N GLY A 33 -15.76 -2.09 -11.70
CA GLY A 33 -16.61 -0.90 -11.61
C GLY A 33 -17.57 -0.79 -12.80
N GLY A 34 -17.80 0.44 -13.27
CA GLY A 34 -18.77 0.71 -14.34
C GLY A 34 -20.21 0.84 -13.82
N VAL A 35 -20.40 1.51 -12.69
CA VAL A 35 -21.68 1.73 -12.02
C VAL A 35 -22.75 2.24 -13.00
N ARG A 36 -22.42 3.26 -13.80
CA ARG A 36 -23.35 3.87 -14.76
C ARG A 36 -23.94 2.89 -15.80
N GLN A 37 -23.16 1.89 -16.22
CA GLN A 37 -23.60 0.94 -17.25
C GLN A 37 -24.22 -0.32 -16.64
N ARG A 38 -23.71 -0.80 -15.51
CA ARG A 38 -24.05 -2.13 -14.97
C ARG A 38 -25.07 -2.09 -13.83
N ALA A 39 -25.10 -1.02 -13.03
CA ALA A 39 -26.09 -0.87 -11.95
C ALA A 39 -27.54 -0.84 -12.45
N PRO A 40 -27.93 -0.10 -13.53
CA PRO A 40 -29.32 -0.11 -13.98
C PRO A 40 -29.75 -1.50 -14.49
N ILE A 41 -28.85 -2.25 -15.12
CA ILE A 41 -29.13 -3.62 -15.58
C ILE A 41 -29.34 -4.55 -14.37
N LEU A 42 -28.48 -4.46 -13.35
CA LEU A 42 -28.65 -5.22 -12.11
C LEU A 42 -29.97 -4.90 -11.43
N LEU A 43 -30.33 -3.62 -11.31
CA LEU A 43 -31.62 -3.20 -10.73
C LEU A 43 -32.79 -3.75 -11.53
N ALA A 44 -32.76 -3.66 -12.86
CA ALA A 44 -33.81 -4.19 -13.73
C ALA A 44 -33.98 -5.71 -13.56
N LEU A 45 -32.88 -6.47 -13.51
CA LEU A 45 -32.89 -7.92 -13.27
C LEU A 45 -33.38 -8.27 -11.86
N SER A 46 -32.98 -7.50 -10.83
CA SER A 46 -33.47 -7.67 -9.46
C SER A 46 -34.98 -7.43 -9.37
N ILE A 47 -35.49 -6.35 -9.97
CA ILE A 47 -36.92 -6.02 -10.00
C ILE A 47 -37.70 -7.09 -10.75
N ALA A 48 -37.22 -7.52 -11.92
CA ALA A 48 -37.85 -8.59 -12.70
C ALA A 48 -37.92 -9.91 -11.90
N GLY A 49 -36.85 -10.26 -11.19
CA GLY A 49 -36.81 -11.41 -10.29
C GLY A 49 -37.83 -11.33 -9.15
N ILE A 50 -37.93 -10.17 -8.50
CA ILE A 50 -38.91 -9.93 -7.43
C ILE A 50 -40.34 -10.01 -7.96
N LEU A 51 -40.62 -9.40 -9.12
CA LEU A 51 -41.93 -9.48 -9.77
C LEU A 51 -42.30 -10.91 -10.14
N TRP A 52 -41.34 -11.69 -10.67
CA TRP A 52 -41.54 -13.10 -10.98
C TRP A 52 -41.93 -13.90 -9.73
N ILE A 53 -41.18 -13.76 -8.63
CA ILE A 53 -41.49 -14.41 -7.36
C ILE A 53 -42.87 -13.96 -6.84
N SER A 54 -43.17 -12.66 -6.91
CA SER A 54 -44.42 -12.08 -6.42
C SER A 54 -45.64 -12.55 -7.21
N ILE A 55 -45.57 -12.58 -8.54
CA ILE A 55 -46.66 -13.07 -9.40
C ILE A 55 -46.96 -14.54 -9.11
N TRP A 56 -45.91 -15.37 -9.00
CA TRP A 56 -46.09 -16.81 -8.75
C TRP A 56 -46.56 -17.13 -7.33
N THR A 57 -46.12 -16.37 -6.32
CA THR A 57 -46.63 -16.51 -4.94
C THR A 57 -48.12 -16.13 -4.86
N ILE A 58 -48.52 -15.01 -5.46
CA ILE A 58 -49.92 -14.56 -5.51
C ILE A 58 -50.79 -15.56 -6.27
N HIS A 59 -50.34 -16.04 -7.43
CA HIS A 59 -51.06 -17.05 -8.22
C HIS A 59 -51.22 -18.37 -7.46
N CYS A 60 -50.22 -18.79 -6.67
CA CYS A 60 -50.36 -19.97 -5.80
C CYS A 60 -51.36 -19.74 -4.67
N PHE A 61 -51.35 -18.55 -4.06
CA PHE A 61 -52.26 -18.21 -2.97
C PHE A 61 -53.72 -18.07 -3.45
N SER A 62 -53.94 -17.52 -4.65
CA SER A 62 -55.26 -17.38 -5.26
C SER A 62 -55.87 -18.74 -5.66
N GLN A 63 -55.06 -19.66 -6.20
CA GLN A 63 -55.53 -21.03 -6.47
C GLN A 63 -55.87 -21.81 -5.20
N ARG A 64 -55.19 -21.54 -4.08
CA ARG A 64 -55.51 -22.17 -2.79
C ARG A 64 -56.89 -21.74 -2.28
N LYS A 65 -57.28 -20.47 -2.49
CA LYS A 65 -58.63 -19.98 -2.16
C LYS A 65 -59.73 -20.59 -3.04
N GLN A 66 -59.47 -20.80 -4.34
CA GLN A 66 -60.45 -21.47 -5.22
C GLN A 66 -60.68 -22.94 -4.87
N HIS A 67 -59.68 -23.67 -4.37
CA HIS A 67 -59.86 -25.06 -3.93
C HIS A 67 -60.65 -25.19 -2.61
N VAL A 68 -60.61 -24.18 -1.74
CA VAL A 68 -61.43 -24.15 -0.50
C VAL A 68 -62.89 -23.83 -0.79
N ASN A 69 -63.18 -23.06 -1.86
CA ASN A 69 -64.55 -22.70 -2.25
C ASN A 69 -65.25 -23.71 -3.19
N ASN A 70 -64.54 -24.73 -3.68
CA ASN A 70 -65.05 -25.73 -4.65
C ASN A 70 -65.10 -27.17 -4.09
N THR A 71 -65.35 -27.35 -2.79
CA THR A 71 -65.40 -28.68 -2.14
C THR A 71 -66.68 -29.48 -2.37
N ASP A 72 -67.28 -29.42 -3.57
CA ASP A 72 -68.49 -30.22 -3.90
C ASP A 72 -68.44 -30.96 -5.25
N LYS A 73 -67.26 -31.17 -5.86
CA LYS A 73 -67.17 -32.03 -7.05
C LYS A 73 -66.03 -33.04 -6.97
N ALA A 74 -66.38 -34.27 -7.36
CA ALA A 74 -65.62 -35.51 -7.26
C ALA A 74 -64.12 -35.37 -7.61
N VAL A 75 -63.29 -35.98 -6.77
CA VAL A 75 -61.83 -36.02 -6.87
C VAL A 75 -61.41 -36.84 -8.10
N PRO A 76 -60.69 -36.26 -9.09
CA PRO A 76 -60.03 -37.07 -10.11
C PRO A 76 -58.79 -37.73 -9.48
N SER A 77 -58.59 -39.00 -9.80
CA SER A 77 -57.45 -39.83 -9.36
C SER A 77 -56.12 -39.09 -9.43
N GLU A 78 -55.38 -39.05 -8.32
CA GLU A 78 -54.03 -38.47 -8.25
C GLU A 78 -53.10 -39.12 -9.29
N LYS A 79 -52.76 -38.39 -10.36
CA LYS A 79 -51.62 -38.78 -11.19
C LYS A 79 -50.38 -38.81 -10.30
N ARG A 80 -49.81 -40.00 -10.13
CA ARG A 80 -48.55 -40.30 -9.43
C ARG A 80 -47.44 -39.45 -10.04
N GLN A 81 -47.22 -38.28 -9.47
CA GLN A 81 -46.25 -37.30 -9.94
C GLN A 81 -44.85 -37.90 -9.88
N SER A 82 -44.22 -38.00 -11.05
CA SER A 82 -43.00 -38.74 -11.33
C SER A 82 -41.84 -38.34 -10.40
N GLY A 83 -41.18 -39.33 -9.77
CA GLY A 83 -40.01 -39.11 -8.90
C GLY A 83 -38.90 -38.30 -9.56
N TRP A 84 -38.83 -38.32 -10.89
CA TRP A 84 -37.91 -37.54 -11.72
C TRP A 84 -38.02 -36.02 -11.52
N ILE A 85 -39.20 -35.49 -11.21
CA ILE A 85 -39.40 -34.06 -10.94
C ILE A 85 -38.65 -33.63 -9.67
N ARG A 86 -38.56 -34.52 -8.66
CA ARG A 86 -37.78 -34.25 -7.44
C ARG A 86 -36.28 -34.25 -7.71
N ILE A 87 -35.83 -35.12 -8.61
CA ILE A 87 -34.43 -35.21 -9.02
C ILE A 87 -34.02 -33.92 -9.73
N ILE A 88 -34.84 -33.41 -10.66
CA ILE A 88 -34.57 -32.14 -11.37
C ILE A 88 -34.46 -30.98 -10.38
N LEU A 89 -35.42 -30.83 -9.46
CA LEU A 89 -35.39 -29.76 -8.46
C LEU A 89 -34.14 -29.85 -7.56
N MET A 90 -33.74 -31.05 -7.15
CA MET A 90 -32.52 -31.22 -6.35
C MET A 90 -31.27 -30.80 -7.12
N ILE A 91 -31.18 -31.14 -8.42
CA ILE A 91 -30.08 -30.71 -9.29
C ILE A 91 -30.04 -29.18 -9.38
N GLU A 92 -31.18 -28.53 -9.65
CA GLU A 92 -31.24 -27.07 -9.78
C GLU A 92 -30.82 -26.36 -8.49
N VAL A 93 -31.24 -26.85 -7.33
CA VAL A 93 -30.81 -26.31 -6.03
C VAL A 93 -29.31 -26.47 -5.82
N VAL A 94 -28.73 -27.62 -6.17
CA VAL A 94 -27.28 -27.84 -6.08
C VAL A 94 -26.53 -26.89 -7.01
N ILE A 95 -27.02 -26.65 -8.23
CA ILE A 95 -26.42 -25.70 -9.16
C ILE A 95 -26.48 -24.27 -8.60
N VAL A 96 -27.62 -23.83 -8.04
CA VAL A 96 -27.73 -22.51 -7.39
C VAL A 96 -26.71 -22.38 -6.27
N ILE A 97 -26.71 -23.32 -5.33
CA ILE A 97 -25.78 -23.29 -4.17
C ILE A 97 -24.33 -23.25 -4.65
N GLY A 98 -23.97 -24.07 -5.64
CA GLY A 98 -22.64 -24.11 -6.22
C GLY A 98 -22.24 -22.78 -6.87
N MET A 99 -23.11 -22.20 -7.71
CA MET A 99 -22.86 -20.90 -8.34
C MET A 99 -22.73 -19.78 -7.30
N THR A 100 -23.64 -19.73 -6.32
CA THR A 100 -23.57 -18.75 -5.23
C THR A 100 -22.26 -18.88 -4.46
N GLY A 101 -21.89 -20.11 -4.06
CA GLY A 101 -20.64 -20.36 -3.34
C GLY A 101 -19.40 -19.93 -4.12
N LEU A 102 -19.33 -20.27 -5.42
CA LEU A 102 -18.22 -19.87 -6.29
C LEU A 102 -18.10 -18.34 -6.41
N TYR A 103 -19.20 -17.63 -6.67
CA TYR A 103 -19.18 -16.17 -6.78
C TYR A 103 -18.93 -15.50 -5.43
N CYS A 104 -19.45 -16.03 -4.32
CA CYS A 104 -19.13 -15.55 -2.98
C CYS A 104 -17.64 -15.65 -2.68
N TYR A 105 -17.02 -16.80 -2.96
CA TYR A 105 -15.57 -16.98 -2.81
C TYR A 105 -14.80 -15.94 -3.64
N GLN A 106 -15.18 -15.74 -4.89
CA GLN A 106 -14.54 -14.76 -5.76
C GLN A 106 -14.70 -13.31 -5.28
N ILE A 107 -15.87 -12.94 -4.74
CA ILE A 107 -16.12 -11.60 -4.19
C ILE A 107 -15.26 -11.35 -2.95
N VAL A 108 -15.09 -12.34 -2.07
CA VAL A 108 -14.19 -12.23 -0.91
C VAL A 108 -12.75 -11.96 -1.34
N GLN A 109 -12.28 -12.60 -2.41
CA GLN A 109 -10.94 -12.34 -2.95
C GLN A 109 -10.81 -10.92 -3.51
N ILE A 110 -11.82 -10.40 -4.19
CA ILE A 110 -11.82 -9.02 -4.73
C ILE A 110 -11.99 -7.96 -3.64
N ALA A 111 -12.52 -8.33 -2.48
CA ALA A 111 -12.62 -7.43 -1.34
C ALA A 111 -11.25 -7.17 -0.68
N GLN A 112 -10.21 -7.94 -1.03
CA GLN A 112 -8.85 -7.69 -0.55
C GLN A 112 -8.28 -6.39 -1.15
N PRO A 113 -7.41 -5.68 -0.41
CA PRO A 113 -6.77 -4.46 -0.89
C PRO A 113 -6.07 -4.68 -2.24
N PHE A 114 -6.13 -3.68 -3.13
CA PHE A 114 -5.40 -3.64 -4.42
C PHE A 114 -5.80 -4.70 -5.47
N THR A 115 -6.84 -5.52 -5.22
CA THR A 115 -7.25 -6.59 -6.15
C THR A 115 -8.31 -6.17 -7.17
N GLY A 116 -9.14 -5.17 -6.85
CA GLY A 116 -10.22 -4.70 -7.70
C GLY A 116 -10.92 -3.46 -7.14
N LYS A 117 -11.92 -2.94 -7.87
CA LYS A 117 -12.62 -1.69 -7.51
C LYS A 117 -13.26 -1.71 -6.13
N LEU A 118 -13.90 -2.81 -5.74
CA LEU A 118 -14.50 -2.96 -4.42
C LEU A 118 -13.42 -2.99 -3.33
N GLY A 119 -12.38 -3.82 -3.48
CA GLY A 119 -11.30 -3.92 -2.50
C GLY A 119 -10.58 -2.59 -2.31
N ASN A 120 -10.30 -1.87 -3.41
CA ASN A 120 -9.76 -0.52 -3.34
C ASN A 120 -10.71 0.42 -2.60
N PHE A 121 -12.00 0.46 -2.95
CA PHE A 121 -12.97 1.30 -2.26
C PHE A 121 -13.04 1.02 -0.75
N ILE A 122 -13.06 -0.24 -0.34
CA ILE A 122 -13.05 -0.64 1.08
C ILE A 122 -11.76 -0.15 1.75
N TRP A 123 -10.61 -0.39 1.12
CA TRP A 123 -9.32 0.02 1.64
C TRP A 123 -9.20 1.54 1.75
N GLU A 124 -9.63 2.29 0.73
CA GLU A 124 -9.64 3.75 0.71
C GLU A 124 -10.55 4.32 1.81
N GLU A 125 -11.73 3.74 2.01
CA GLU A 125 -12.66 4.18 3.06
C GLU A 125 -12.11 3.89 4.46
N GLN A 126 -11.47 2.73 4.67
CA GLN A 126 -10.90 2.36 5.96
C GLN A 126 -9.68 3.20 6.32
N ASN A 127 -8.78 3.42 5.35
CA ASN A 127 -7.46 4.00 5.56
C ASN A 127 -7.37 5.47 5.15
N SER A 128 -8.49 6.14 4.83
CA SER A 128 -8.47 7.58 4.55
C SER A 128 -9.57 8.34 5.28
N ARG A 129 -9.35 9.65 5.46
CA ARG A 129 -10.32 10.60 6.00
C ARG A 129 -10.43 11.80 5.06
N LYS A 130 -11.66 12.31 4.91
CA LYS A 130 -11.95 13.52 4.11
C LYS A 130 -12.21 14.69 5.05
N ILE A 131 -11.19 15.52 5.26
CA ILE A 131 -11.19 16.62 6.25
C ILE A 131 -11.44 17.95 5.53
N PRO A 132 -12.37 18.81 6.00
CA PRO A 132 -12.56 20.12 5.41
C PRO A 132 -11.31 21.01 5.65
N LEU A 133 -10.91 21.77 4.63
CA LEU A 133 -9.90 22.82 4.79
C LEU A 133 -10.62 24.13 5.15
N ILE A 134 -10.66 24.46 6.43
CA ILE A 134 -11.29 25.67 6.98
C ILE A 134 -10.33 26.85 6.82
N HIS A 135 -9.07 26.64 7.22
CA HIS A 135 -7.98 27.61 7.09
C HIS A 135 -7.37 27.55 5.68
N ASN A 136 -8.15 28.04 4.71
CA ASN A 136 -7.82 27.92 3.28
C ASN A 136 -6.97 29.06 2.71
N ASN A 137 -6.43 29.96 3.56
CA ASN A 137 -5.60 31.06 3.13
C ASN A 137 -4.21 31.00 3.78
N PHE A 138 -3.21 30.61 3.00
CA PHE A 138 -1.85 30.41 3.46
C PHE A 138 -1.21 31.68 4.04
N SER A 139 -1.50 32.85 3.46
CA SER A 139 -0.95 34.13 3.92
C SER A 139 -1.48 34.58 5.29
N LYS A 140 -2.63 34.04 5.72
CA LYS A 140 -3.25 34.34 7.02
C LYS A 140 -2.94 33.28 8.06
N ASP A 141 -3.10 32.02 7.66
CA ASP A 141 -3.17 30.91 8.59
C ASP A 141 -1.88 30.04 8.56
N GLY A 142 -1.08 30.16 7.50
CA GLY A 142 0.18 29.42 7.35
C GLY A 142 -0.02 27.90 7.34
N LEU A 143 1.03 27.17 7.73
CA LEU A 143 0.95 25.73 7.93
C LEU A 143 0.17 25.37 9.20
N ASP A 144 0.23 26.22 10.22
CA ASP A 144 -0.42 25.99 11.52
C ASP A 144 -1.94 25.88 11.38
N GLY A 145 -2.57 26.68 10.52
CA GLY A 145 -4.00 26.55 10.21
C GLY A 145 -4.36 25.21 9.58
N ILE A 146 -3.49 24.68 8.71
CA ILE A 146 -3.68 23.35 8.11
C ILE A 146 -3.53 22.26 9.17
N LEU A 147 -2.52 22.36 10.05
CA LEU A 147 -2.31 21.42 11.14
C LEU A 147 -3.47 21.44 12.14
N SER A 148 -4.03 22.62 12.45
CA SER A 148 -5.21 22.77 13.29
C SER A 148 -6.43 22.07 12.70
N ASP A 149 -6.69 22.23 11.39
CA ASP A 149 -7.81 21.56 10.72
C ASP A 149 -7.70 20.03 10.77
N LEU A 150 -6.47 19.52 10.72
CA LEU A 150 -6.16 18.10 10.83
C LEU A 150 -6.32 17.60 12.28
N ASP A 151 -5.78 18.32 13.24
CA ASP A 151 -5.80 17.96 14.66
C ASP A 151 -7.23 17.83 15.22
N ASP A 152 -8.10 18.77 14.86
CA ASP A 152 -9.53 18.78 15.23
C ASP A 152 -10.26 17.47 14.86
N ASN A 153 -9.75 16.71 13.89
CA ASN A 153 -10.37 15.48 13.39
C ASN A 153 -9.56 14.21 13.67
N LEU A 154 -8.26 14.32 13.95
CA LEU A 154 -7.33 13.19 14.00
C LEU A 154 -6.61 13.05 15.34
N SER A 155 -6.65 14.06 16.21
CA SER A 155 -5.86 14.10 17.46
C SER A 155 -4.38 13.80 17.16
N LEU A 156 -3.76 14.73 16.44
CA LEU A 156 -2.40 14.58 15.98
C LEU A 156 -1.43 14.47 17.18
N PRO A 157 -0.33 13.71 17.04
CA PRO A 157 0.76 13.72 18.00
C PRO A 157 1.31 15.12 18.26
N GLU A 158 1.76 15.36 19.50
CA GLU A 158 2.42 16.62 19.86
C GLU A 158 3.68 16.88 19.02
N GLU A 159 4.46 15.82 18.77
CA GLU A 159 5.63 15.87 17.89
C GLU A 159 5.35 15.22 16.54
N LEU A 160 5.48 16.01 15.47
CA LEU A 160 5.38 15.54 14.10
C LEU A 160 6.73 15.58 13.39
N TYR A 161 7.01 14.49 12.69
CA TYR A 161 8.17 14.29 11.83
C TYR A 161 7.70 14.18 10.39
N VAL A 162 8.54 14.56 9.44
CA VAL A 162 8.21 14.60 8.00
C VAL A 162 9.04 13.57 7.26
N VAL A 163 8.40 12.74 6.43
CA VAL A 163 9.12 11.68 5.69
C VAL A 163 9.97 12.22 4.55
N ASN A 164 9.47 13.22 3.81
CA ASN A 164 10.15 13.74 2.61
C ASN A 164 10.17 15.27 2.59
N TYR A 165 8.99 15.87 2.44
CA TYR A 165 8.81 17.32 2.44
C TYR A 165 7.33 17.64 2.66
N VAL A 166 7.09 18.87 3.09
CA VAL A 166 5.76 19.47 3.10
C VAL A 166 5.72 20.48 1.96
N THR A 167 4.64 20.50 1.18
CA THR A 167 4.40 21.49 0.14
C THR A 167 2.99 22.04 0.22
N VAL A 168 2.87 23.35 0.16
CA VAL A 168 1.60 24.08 0.04
C VAL A 168 1.69 24.97 -1.19
N THR A 169 0.79 24.76 -2.15
CA THR A 169 0.64 25.61 -3.33
C THR A 169 -0.53 26.56 -3.11
N TYR A 170 -0.32 27.85 -3.40
CA TYR A 170 -1.31 28.89 -3.15
C TYR A 170 -1.24 30.00 -4.21
N GLU A 171 -2.37 30.68 -4.40
CA GLU A 171 -2.51 31.81 -5.30
C GLU A 171 -1.89 33.10 -4.73
N LYS A 172 -1.76 34.13 -5.56
CA LYS A 172 -1.24 35.43 -5.13
C LYS A 172 -2.02 36.07 -3.98
N ASP A 173 -3.31 35.76 -3.84
CA ASP A 173 -4.17 36.24 -2.75
C ASP A 173 -4.08 35.37 -1.47
N GLY A 174 -3.23 34.34 -1.48
CA GLY A 174 -3.05 33.39 -0.38
C GLY A 174 -3.96 32.16 -0.45
N SER A 175 -4.91 32.08 -1.38
CA SER A 175 -5.84 30.95 -1.46
C SER A 175 -5.11 29.65 -1.77
N ILE A 176 -5.24 28.65 -0.91
CA ILE A 176 -4.59 27.35 -1.06
C ILE A 176 -5.23 26.58 -2.22
N THR A 177 -4.40 26.12 -3.15
CA THR A 177 -4.82 25.31 -4.31
C THR A 177 -4.35 23.88 -4.22
N GLY A 178 -3.26 23.61 -3.49
CA GLY A 178 -2.79 22.24 -3.28
C GLY A 178 -1.98 22.07 -2.00
N ILE A 179 -2.06 20.89 -1.40
CA ILE A 179 -1.27 20.50 -0.22
C ILE A 179 -0.77 19.07 -0.48
N TYR A 180 0.51 18.85 -0.23
CA TYR A 180 1.08 17.51 -0.14
C TYR A 180 2.03 17.47 1.05
N ALA A 181 1.77 16.58 2.00
CA ALA A 181 2.58 16.41 3.19
C ALA A 181 2.50 14.96 3.68
N PHE A 182 3.61 14.42 4.18
CA PHE A 182 3.61 13.10 4.81
C PHE A 182 4.24 13.19 6.19
N PHE A 183 3.38 13.12 7.20
CA PHE A 183 3.75 13.23 8.61
C PHE A 183 3.76 11.86 9.29
N TYR A 184 4.56 11.73 10.34
CA TYR A 184 4.47 10.64 11.30
C TYR A 184 4.79 11.14 12.71
N GLY A 185 4.32 10.41 13.71
CA GLY A 185 4.58 10.73 15.11
C GLY A 185 4.12 9.60 16.03
N THR A 186 4.54 9.69 17.30
CA THR A 186 4.18 8.71 18.32
C THR A 186 2.89 9.13 18.99
N HIS A 187 1.88 8.27 18.96
CA HIS A 187 0.60 8.54 19.63
C HIS A 187 0.67 8.18 21.13
N GLU A 188 -0.33 8.57 21.93
CA GLU A 188 -0.32 8.41 23.40
C GLU A 188 -0.14 6.96 23.87
N ASP A 189 -0.53 6.00 23.03
CA ASP A 189 -0.39 4.56 23.26
C ASP A 189 1.03 4.02 22.96
N GLY A 190 1.92 4.85 22.42
CA GLY A 190 3.27 4.49 21.99
C GLY A 190 3.36 3.99 20.55
N ASP A 191 2.23 3.86 19.84
CA ASP A 191 2.23 3.40 18.46
C ASP A 191 2.61 4.54 17.50
N THR A 192 3.39 4.21 16.48
CA THR A 192 3.70 5.16 15.40
C THR A 192 2.49 5.30 14.47
N LYS A 193 2.01 6.53 14.31
CA LYS A 193 0.94 6.88 13.37
C LYS A 193 1.47 7.73 12.25
N THR A 194 0.89 7.57 11.07
CA THR A 194 1.32 8.28 9.85
C THR A 194 0.13 8.94 9.17
N TYR A 195 0.37 10.09 8.55
CA TYR A 195 -0.66 10.94 7.95
C TYR A 195 -0.15 11.49 6.61
N LEU A 196 -0.62 10.92 5.50
CA LEU A 196 -0.34 11.42 4.15
C LEU A 196 -1.48 12.33 3.71
N VAL A 197 -1.23 13.63 3.72
CA VAL A 197 -2.19 14.67 3.36
C VAL A 197 -2.03 15.02 1.88
N ASP A 198 -3.13 14.95 1.14
CA ASP A 198 -3.25 15.35 -0.26
C ASP A 198 -4.48 16.23 -0.46
N PHE A 199 -4.27 17.41 -1.05
CA PHE A 199 -5.33 18.34 -1.40
C PHE A 199 -5.10 18.91 -2.79
N ASP A 200 -6.20 19.00 -3.55
CA ASP A 200 -6.26 19.57 -4.88
C ASP A 200 -7.62 20.25 -5.02
N SER A 201 -7.59 21.59 -5.09
CA SER A 201 -8.79 22.42 -5.11
C SER A 201 -9.66 22.18 -6.36
N SER A 202 -9.09 21.63 -7.44
CA SER A 202 -9.83 21.27 -8.66
C SER A 202 -10.68 20.01 -8.48
N LYS A 203 -10.30 19.13 -7.54
CA LYS A 203 -10.97 17.85 -7.28
C LYS A 203 -11.97 17.94 -6.15
N SER A 204 -11.66 18.66 -5.08
CA SER A 204 -12.46 18.68 -3.84
C SER A 204 -12.19 19.91 -3.00
N LYS A 205 -13.15 20.30 -2.15
CA LYS A 205 -12.96 21.29 -1.07
C LYS A 205 -12.44 20.67 0.24
N LYS A 206 -12.21 19.36 0.25
CA LYS A 206 -11.74 18.59 1.40
C LYS A 206 -10.39 17.98 1.10
N MET A 207 -9.50 18.02 2.08
CA MET A 207 -8.24 17.27 2.10
C MET A 207 -8.53 15.78 2.21
N THR A 208 -7.70 14.98 1.55
CA THR A 208 -7.65 13.53 1.75
C THR A 208 -6.46 13.22 2.63
N VAL A 209 -6.68 12.57 3.76
CA VAL A 209 -5.62 12.14 4.65
C VAL A 209 -5.60 10.63 4.68
N TRP A 210 -4.51 10.02 4.21
CA TRP A 210 -4.29 8.58 4.33
C TRP A 210 -3.59 8.27 5.64
N LEU A 211 -4.10 7.27 6.34
CA LEU A 211 -3.65 6.85 7.66
C LEU A 211 -2.88 5.54 7.56
N ASP A 212 -2.04 5.27 8.56
CA ASP A 212 -1.37 3.98 8.77
C ASP A 212 -0.59 3.45 7.54
N GLY A 213 0.03 4.36 6.78
CA GLY A 213 1.01 4.04 5.74
C GLY A 213 2.37 3.67 6.33
N ASN A 214 3.23 3.06 5.52
CA ASN A 214 4.60 2.80 5.94
C ASN A 214 5.46 4.07 5.75
N ALA A 215 5.97 4.63 6.85
CA ALA A 215 6.85 5.80 6.85
C ALA A 215 8.34 5.43 6.99
N ASN A 216 8.70 4.17 7.28
CA ASN A 216 10.06 3.80 7.73
C ASN A 216 10.59 4.77 8.80
N ALA A 217 9.78 5.01 9.84
CA ALA A 217 10.04 6.05 10.83
C ALA A 217 11.40 5.86 11.53
N THR A 218 12.28 6.85 11.39
CA THR A 218 13.61 6.90 12.02
C THR A 218 13.64 7.83 13.24
N PHE A 219 12.64 8.71 13.39
CA PHE A 219 12.54 9.71 14.46
C PHE A 219 13.81 10.57 14.59
N GLN A 220 14.43 10.91 13.46
CA GLN A 220 15.58 11.80 13.44
C GLN A 220 15.14 13.22 13.79
N ARG A 221 15.97 13.94 14.54
CA ARG A 221 15.65 15.30 14.96
C ARG A 221 15.61 16.24 13.76
N ALA A 222 16.39 16.01 12.72
CA ALA A 222 16.33 16.77 11.47
C ALA A 222 14.98 16.64 10.75
N ASP A 223 14.25 15.54 10.95
CA ASP A 223 12.94 15.29 10.34
C ASP A 223 11.80 15.99 11.10
N LYS A 224 12.07 16.55 12.29
CA LYS A 224 11.05 17.19 13.13
C LYS A 224 10.53 18.43 12.44
N LEU A 225 9.21 18.51 12.24
CA LEU A 225 8.55 19.56 11.47
C LEU A 225 8.88 20.98 11.97
N GLU A 226 8.95 21.15 13.29
CA GLU A 226 9.26 22.44 13.93
C GLU A 226 10.66 22.96 13.61
N LEU A 227 11.58 22.07 13.21
CA LEU A 227 12.97 22.38 12.88
C LEU A 227 13.19 22.52 11.37
N MET A 228 12.14 22.34 10.55
CA MET A 228 12.26 22.45 9.10
C MET A 228 12.26 23.89 8.61
N ASN A 229 13.07 24.13 7.57
CA ASN A 229 13.16 25.43 6.93
C ASN A 229 12.15 25.57 5.79
N MET A 230 11.41 26.68 5.80
CA MET A 230 10.45 27.01 4.74
C MET A 230 11.12 27.83 3.64
N THR A 231 10.91 27.41 2.39
CA THR A 231 11.28 28.14 1.18
C THR A 231 10.02 28.47 0.37
N ILE A 232 9.98 29.65 -0.26
CA ILE A 232 8.86 30.07 -1.11
C ILE A 232 9.39 30.31 -2.52
N THR A 233 8.77 29.65 -3.50
CA THR A 233 9.13 29.78 -4.92
C THR A 233 7.89 30.12 -5.75
N GLN A 234 8.02 31.07 -6.67
CA GLN A 234 6.97 31.35 -7.65
C GLN A 234 7.04 30.33 -8.79
N ARG A 235 5.91 29.75 -9.17
CA ARG A 235 5.77 28.77 -10.25
C ARG A 235 5.46 29.48 -11.57
N GLU A 236 5.69 28.78 -12.70
CA GLU A 236 5.46 29.31 -14.05
C GLU A 236 4.00 29.69 -14.32
N ASP A 237 3.05 29.03 -13.65
CA ASP A 237 1.62 29.30 -13.74
C ASP A 237 1.18 30.54 -12.94
N GLY A 238 2.11 31.21 -12.25
CA GLY A 238 1.86 32.41 -11.44
C GLY A 238 1.49 32.12 -9.99
N THR A 239 1.31 30.85 -9.61
CA THR A 239 1.09 30.44 -8.21
C THR A 239 2.41 30.43 -7.42
N TYR A 240 2.29 30.32 -6.09
CA TYR A 240 3.42 30.21 -5.17
C TYR A 240 3.43 28.83 -4.54
N GLN A 241 4.61 28.31 -4.26
CA GLN A 241 4.82 27.07 -3.51
C GLN A 241 5.66 27.37 -2.27
N ALA A 242 5.09 27.13 -1.10
CA ALA A 242 5.83 27.01 0.14
C ALA A 242 6.27 25.55 0.30
N LYS A 243 7.57 25.32 0.52
CA LYS A 243 8.15 23.99 0.72
C LYS A 243 8.98 23.98 1.99
N TRP A 244 8.68 23.05 2.90
CA TRP A 244 9.50 22.76 4.07
C TRP A 244 10.49 21.66 3.69
N ILE A 245 11.76 21.97 3.92
CA ILE A 245 12.89 21.08 3.69
C ILE A 245 13.67 20.93 4.99
N HIS A 246 14.32 19.79 5.12
CA HIS A 246 15.25 19.53 6.22
C HIS A 246 16.30 20.63 6.30
N ASP A 247 16.63 21.04 7.51
CA ASP A 247 17.72 21.97 7.73
C ASP A 247 19.04 21.25 7.44
N GLU A 248 19.72 21.66 6.36
CA GLU A 248 20.99 21.05 5.95
C GLU A 248 22.09 21.17 7.02
N ALA A 249 22.07 22.19 7.87
CA ALA A 249 23.04 22.35 8.95
C ALA A 249 22.75 21.38 10.11
N LEU A 250 21.47 21.14 10.41
CA LEU A 250 21.04 20.12 11.38
C LEU A 250 21.30 18.70 10.86
N LEU A 251 20.92 18.42 9.61
CA LEU A 251 21.29 17.18 8.91
C LEU A 251 22.80 16.95 8.96
N LYS A 252 23.59 17.96 8.58
CA LYS A 252 25.05 17.88 8.67
C LYS A 252 25.53 17.72 10.10
N SER A 253 24.88 18.28 11.12
CA SER A 253 25.27 18.11 12.52
C SER A 253 24.83 16.79 13.13
N GLU A 254 23.77 16.16 12.62
CA GLU A 254 23.34 14.80 13.01
C GLU A 254 24.17 13.74 12.29
N ILE A 255 24.53 13.98 11.03
CA ILE A 255 25.50 13.18 10.27
C ILE A 255 26.93 13.41 10.82
N ALA A 256 27.22 14.61 11.36
CA ALA A 256 28.51 14.98 11.95
C ALA A 256 28.51 14.99 13.48
N GLU A 257 27.51 14.40 14.14
CA GLU A 257 27.79 13.86 15.47
C GLU A 257 28.68 12.66 15.19
N PRO A 258 29.95 12.67 15.63
CA PRO A 258 30.68 11.43 15.66
C PRO A 258 29.89 10.59 16.67
N GLU A 259 29.21 9.55 16.20
CA GLU A 259 29.37 8.29 16.90
C GLU A 259 30.87 8.23 17.22
N ASN A 260 31.21 8.12 18.50
CA ASN A 260 32.59 8.08 18.97
C ASN A 260 33.23 6.77 18.46
N HIS A 261 33.32 6.64 17.14
CA HIS A 261 33.89 5.51 16.45
C HIS A 261 35.35 5.56 16.81
N LYS A 262 35.75 4.56 17.57
CA LYS A 262 37.15 4.43 17.93
C LYS A 262 37.89 4.07 16.66
N SER A 263 39.12 4.55 16.55
CA SER A 263 40.04 4.08 15.52
C SER A 263 40.03 2.55 15.52
N GLY A 264 39.69 1.96 14.37
CA GLY A 264 39.52 0.52 14.19
C GLY A 264 38.07 0.02 14.16
N ASP A 265 37.06 0.88 14.33
CA ASP A 265 35.66 0.46 14.25
C ASP A 265 35.27 0.09 12.80
N LEU A 266 34.59 -1.05 12.66
CA LEU A 266 34.06 -1.56 11.40
C LEU A 266 32.55 -1.77 11.54
N ILE A 267 31.76 -1.15 10.66
CA ILE A 267 30.30 -1.22 10.65
C ILE A 267 29.85 -1.82 9.33
N THR A 268 28.86 -2.71 9.39
CA THR A 268 28.19 -3.25 8.21
C THR A 268 26.83 -2.59 8.07
N ASP A 269 26.56 -2.00 6.90
CA ASP A 269 25.26 -1.38 6.62
C ASP A 269 24.17 -2.43 6.28
N GLU A 270 22.91 -1.99 6.16
CA GLU A 270 21.78 -2.87 5.82
C GLU A 270 21.89 -3.52 4.43
N THR A 271 22.72 -2.96 3.54
CA THR A 271 22.97 -3.49 2.18
C THR A 271 24.06 -4.57 2.16
N GLY A 272 24.88 -4.63 3.22
CA GLY A 272 26.09 -5.45 3.31
C GLY A 272 27.35 -4.75 2.80
N GLY A 273 27.34 -3.41 2.74
CA GLY A 273 28.52 -2.56 2.60
C GLY A 273 29.23 -2.39 3.93
N LEU A 274 30.50 -2.00 3.88
CA LEU A 274 31.36 -1.86 5.06
C LEU A 274 31.85 -0.42 5.22
N HIS A 275 31.88 0.07 6.46
CA HIS A 275 32.41 1.37 6.85
C HIS A 275 33.49 1.16 7.92
N PHE A 276 34.74 1.49 7.59
CA PHE A 276 35.88 1.37 8.51
C PHE A 276 36.41 2.76 8.90
N TYR A 277 36.57 3.00 10.19
CA TYR A 277 37.07 4.26 10.73
C TYR A 277 38.53 4.12 11.15
N LEU A 278 39.45 4.70 10.38
CA LEU A 278 40.87 4.73 10.75
C LEU A 278 41.11 5.71 11.91
N ASP A 279 40.42 6.85 11.90
CA ASP A 279 40.39 7.83 12.98
C ASP A 279 39.09 8.65 12.89
N ALA A 280 38.94 9.64 13.79
CA ALA A 280 37.73 10.47 13.87
C ALA A 280 37.39 11.28 12.60
N ASN A 281 38.33 11.41 11.65
CA ASN A 281 38.15 12.19 10.42
C ASN A 281 38.37 11.36 9.15
N THR A 282 38.69 10.07 9.27
CA THR A 282 39.09 9.22 8.15
C THR A 282 38.26 7.95 8.11
N GLU A 283 37.30 7.93 7.19
CA GLU A 283 36.43 6.79 6.90
C GLU A 283 36.80 6.16 5.55
N TYR A 284 36.76 4.84 5.51
CA TYR A 284 36.88 4.01 4.33
C TYR A 284 35.59 3.24 4.12
N THR A 285 35.00 3.37 2.94
CA THR A 285 33.69 2.79 2.64
C THR A 285 33.81 1.80 1.50
N LEU A 286 33.21 0.62 1.67
CA LEU A 286 33.02 -0.39 0.64
C LEU A 286 31.53 -0.50 0.33
N MET A 287 31.10 0.13 -0.76
CA MET A 287 29.70 0.27 -1.16
C MET A 287 29.28 -0.88 -2.06
N VAL A 288 28.09 -1.44 -1.85
CA VAL A 288 27.49 -2.44 -2.75
C VAL A 288 26.95 -1.74 -3.99
N ILE A 289 27.47 -2.09 -5.17
CA ILE A 289 27.06 -1.48 -6.46
C ILE A 289 26.18 -2.41 -7.31
N ASP A 290 26.25 -3.72 -7.09
CA ASP A 290 25.38 -4.72 -7.72
C ASP A 290 25.32 -5.97 -6.84
N ALA A 291 24.28 -6.81 -7.00
CA ALA A 291 24.12 -8.05 -6.26
C ALA A 291 23.43 -9.14 -7.09
N ALA A 292 24.02 -10.34 -7.12
CA ALA A 292 23.47 -11.48 -7.83
C ALA A 292 23.82 -12.82 -7.14
N ALA A 293 22.85 -13.72 -7.06
CA ALA A 293 23.03 -15.09 -6.55
C ALA A 293 23.74 -15.19 -5.19
N GLY A 294 23.44 -14.27 -4.26
CA GLY A 294 24.05 -14.22 -2.93
C GLY A 294 25.47 -13.63 -2.89
N SER A 295 25.99 -13.15 -4.02
CA SER A 295 27.24 -12.40 -4.13
C SER A 295 26.95 -10.92 -4.42
N ARG A 296 27.87 -10.05 -4.03
CA ARG A 296 27.82 -8.60 -4.23
C ARG A 296 29.06 -8.13 -5.01
N ALA A 297 28.87 -7.16 -5.88
CA ALA A 297 29.94 -6.35 -6.45
C ALA A 297 30.06 -5.06 -5.64
N TYR A 298 31.28 -4.56 -5.51
CA TYR A 298 31.58 -3.43 -4.63
C TYR A 298 32.32 -2.33 -5.36
N ALA A 299 32.17 -1.09 -4.88
CA ALA A 299 33.08 0.01 -5.13
C ALA A 299 33.69 0.48 -3.81
N PHE A 300 34.94 0.90 -3.84
CA PHE A 300 35.66 1.40 -2.68
C PHE A 300 35.80 2.92 -2.75
N SER A 301 35.62 3.59 -1.61
CA SER A 301 35.74 5.05 -1.49
C SER A 301 36.41 5.47 -0.19
N SER A 302 37.12 6.59 -0.25
CA SER A 302 37.61 7.36 0.90
C SER A 302 37.56 8.85 0.57
N ASN A 303 38.00 9.71 1.50
CA ASN A 303 38.03 11.18 1.31
C ASN A 303 38.68 11.66 0.00
N SER A 304 39.60 10.90 -0.59
CA SER A 304 40.32 11.32 -1.81
C SER A 304 40.50 10.23 -2.88
N VAL A 305 39.99 9.03 -2.65
CA VAL A 305 40.15 7.88 -3.54
C VAL A 305 38.78 7.27 -3.82
N TYR A 306 38.53 6.98 -5.09
CA TYR A 306 37.38 6.19 -5.55
C TYR A 306 37.89 5.12 -6.51
N ASN A 307 37.50 3.86 -6.25
CA ASN A 307 37.84 2.71 -7.05
C ASN A 307 36.55 1.94 -7.35
N ASP A 308 36.15 1.92 -8.61
CA ASP A 308 34.89 1.35 -9.09
C ASP A 308 34.90 -0.18 -9.18
N ASP A 309 36.07 -0.81 -9.12
CA ASP A 309 36.24 -2.27 -9.13
C ASP A 309 37.46 -2.71 -8.27
N PRO A 310 37.34 -2.64 -6.93
CA PRO A 310 38.42 -2.98 -6.02
C PRO A 310 38.78 -4.48 -6.06
N PHE A 311 37.96 -5.34 -6.67
CA PHE A 311 38.22 -6.78 -6.72
C PHE A 311 38.46 -7.32 -8.13
N ASN A 312 38.68 -6.42 -9.11
CA ASN A 312 39.02 -6.72 -10.49
C ASN A 312 38.06 -7.76 -11.12
N GLY A 313 36.76 -7.48 -11.01
CA GLY A 313 35.65 -8.30 -11.51
C GLY A 313 35.22 -9.44 -10.61
N SER A 314 35.86 -9.64 -9.45
CA SER A 314 35.43 -10.64 -8.48
C SER A 314 34.26 -10.13 -7.64
N ILE A 315 33.23 -10.96 -7.51
CA ILE A 315 32.07 -10.71 -6.65
C ILE A 315 32.08 -11.68 -5.46
N GLY A 316 31.42 -11.30 -4.36
CA GLY A 316 31.38 -12.10 -3.15
C GLY A 316 30.66 -11.42 -1.99
N VAL A 317 30.91 -11.88 -0.76
CA VAL A 317 30.45 -11.22 0.46
C VAL A 317 31.69 -10.70 1.18
N ALA A 318 31.80 -9.38 1.30
CA ALA A 318 32.82 -8.75 2.12
C ALA A 318 32.51 -9.05 3.59
N GLU A 319 33.47 -9.63 4.31
CA GLU A 319 33.30 -10.02 5.71
C GLU A 319 34.00 -9.04 6.64
N ASP A 320 35.17 -8.57 6.25
CA ASP A 320 36.03 -7.76 7.12
C ASP A 320 36.88 -6.81 6.27
N MET A 321 37.20 -5.65 6.85
CA MET A 321 38.00 -4.59 6.26
C MET A 321 38.80 -3.89 7.35
N TYR A 322 40.09 -3.68 7.10
CA TYR A 322 40.96 -3.02 8.04
C TYR A 322 42.00 -2.16 7.33
N PHE A 323 42.24 -0.96 7.85
CA PHE A 323 43.35 -0.10 7.45
C PHE A 323 44.24 0.16 8.66
N GLY A 324 45.55 -0.11 8.51
CA GLY A 324 46.54 0.17 9.54
C GLY A 324 47.05 1.62 9.49
N ASP A 325 47.00 2.22 8.30
CA ASP A 325 47.29 3.62 8.05
C ASP A 325 46.59 4.07 6.75
N ALA A 326 46.87 5.31 6.31
CA ALA A 326 46.22 5.89 5.15
C ALA A 326 46.55 5.21 3.81
N MET A 327 47.59 4.37 3.77
CA MET A 327 48.12 3.73 2.56
C MET A 327 47.92 2.21 2.57
N HIS A 328 47.98 1.57 3.73
CA HIS A 328 48.00 0.12 3.88
C HIS A 328 46.72 -0.40 4.53
N GLY A 329 46.05 -1.30 3.83
CA GLY A 329 44.84 -1.96 4.31
C GLY A 329 44.56 -3.27 3.60
N TRP A 330 43.57 -4.00 4.10
CA TRP A 330 43.10 -5.24 3.51
C TRP A 330 41.60 -5.41 3.64
N ILE A 331 41.02 -6.19 2.74
CA ILE A 331 39.61 -6.56 2.72
C ILE A 331 39.50 -8.08 2.49
N ILE A 332 38.63 -8.75 3.23
CA ILE A 332 38.33 -10.17 3.04
C ILE A 332 37.02 -10.33 2.26
N LEU A 333 37.10 -11.03 1.14
CA LEU A 333 35.97 -11.36 0.27
C LEU A 333 35.74 -12.87 0.23
N ASN A 334 34.58 -13.30 0.73
CA ASN A 334 34.12 -14.69 0.67
C ASN A 334 33.26 -14.96 -0.57
N ASN A 335 33.15 -16.22 -0.96
CA ASN A 335 32.09 -16.62 -1.88
C ASN A 335 30.73 -16.64 -1.17
N ALA A 336 29.63 -16.67 -1.94
CA ALA A 336 28.27 -16.69 -1.39
C ALA A 336 27.96 -17.86 -0.43
N SER A 337 28.72 -18.97 -0.47
CA SER A 337 28.59 -20.08 0.47
C SER A 337 29.34 -19.89 1.80
N GLY A 338 30.15 -18.84 1.92
CA GLY A 338 31.06 -18.63 3.06
C GLY A 338 32.38 -19.40 2.98
N ASP A 339 32.64 -20.13 1.89
CA ASP A 339 33.87 -20.91 1.71
C ASP A 339 34.92 -20.19 0.85
N ASN A 340 36.20 -20.38 1.18
CA ASN A 340 37.38 -19.94 0.43
C ASN A 340 37.60 -18.40 0.44
N PRO A 341 37.93 -17.80 1.60
CA PRO A 341 38.19 -16.36 1.73
C PRO A 341 39.36 -15.92 0.86
N ARG A 342 39.19 -14.80 0.17
CA ARG A 342 40.25 -14.11 -0.57
C ARG A 342 40.55 -12.78 0.10
N THR A 343 41.81 -12.58 0.48
CA THR A 343 42.29 -11.32 1.05
C THR A 343 42.85 -10.44 -0.06
N TYR A 344 42.29 -9.24 -0.17
CA TYR A 344 42.72 -8.18 -1.08
C TYR A 344 43.46 -7.12 -0.29
N ILE A 345 44.70 -6.82 -0.67
CA ILE A 345 45.59 -5.90 0.05
C ILE A 345 45.84 -4.66 -0.83
N THR A 346 45.79 -3.49 -0.21
CA THR A 346 46.20 -2.22 -0.81
C THR A 346 47.44 -1.67 -0.12
N GLN A 347 48.30 -1.02 -0.91
CA GLN A 347 49.49 -0.28 -0.45
C GLN A 347 49.46 1.18 -0.92
N ASP A 348 48.34 1.61 -1.51
CA ASP A 348 48.17 2.92 -2.15
C ASP A 348 46.87 3.63 -1.73
N GLY A 349 46.35 3.28 -0.55
CA GLY A 349 45.15 3.89 0.03
C GLY A 349 43.85 3.47 -0.66
N GLY A 350 43.84 2.29 -1.27
CA GLY A 350 42.69 1.68 -1.94
C GLY A 350 42.52 2.07 -3.41
N LYS A 351 43.51 2.73 -4.02
CA LYS A 351 43.49 2.99 -5.47
C LYS A 351 43.62 1.69 -6.24
N THR A 352 44.41 0.75 -5.73
CA THR A 352 44.50 -0.61 -6.24
C THR A 352 44.51 -1.61 -5.10
N PHE A 353 43.95 -2.80 -5.37
CA PHE A 353 43.95 -3.93 -4.47
C PHE A 353 44.50 -5.15 -5.20
N THR A 354 45.32 -5.94 -4.51
CA THR A 354 45.95 -7.13 -5.06
C THR A 354 45.71 -8.33 -4.14
N LEU A 355 45.55 -9.51 -4.74
CA LEU A 355 45.43 -10.75 -3.97
C LEU A 355 46.70 -11.00 -3.16
N GLY A 356 46.55 -11.15 -1.85
CA GLY A 356 47.64 -11.44 -0.93
C GLY A 356 47.23 -12.42 0.16
N GLN A 357 48.18 -12.79 1.01
CA GLN A 357 47.88 -13.51 2.25
C GLN A 357 47.75 -12.50 3.38
N SER A 358 46.71 -12.64 4.21
CA SER A 358 46.55 -11.81 5.42
C SER A 358 47.84 -11.86 6.27
N PRO A 359 48.33 -10.74 6.81
CA PRO A 359 49.36 -10.79 7.84
C PRO A 359 48.86 -11.66 8.99
N ALA A 360 49.58 -12.72 9.34
CA ALA A 360 49.24 -13.52 10.51
C ALA A 360 49.16 -12.58 11.73
N GLY A 361 47.98 -12.56 12.38
CA GLY A 361 47.73 -11.79 13.59
C GLY A 361 48.58 -12.22 14.77
#